data_AF-A0A846BNJ2-F1
#
_entry.id   AF-A0A846BNJ2-F1
#
_cell.length_a   1.000
_cell.length_b   1.000
_cell.length_c   1.000
_cell.angle_alpha   90.00
_cell.angle_beta   90.00
_cell.angle_gamma   90.00
#
_symmetry.space_group_name_H-M   'P 1'
#
loop_
_entity.id
_entity.type
_entity.pdbx_description
1 polymer ?
#
loop_
_entity_poly.entity_id
_entity_poly.type
_entity_poly.pdbx_seq_one_letter_code
_entity_poly.pdbx_strand_id
1 'polypeptide(L)' 'VDVFQEMYGVEPEELSDFAIDCCQGLIEEVYGEQSLEMQRFNREICL' A
#
# COMPACT_ATOMS: atom_id res chain seq x y z
N VAL A 1 19.41 -2.89 10.83
CA VAL A 1 18.26 -3.76 11.14
C VAL A 1 17.12 -3.29 10.28
N ASP A 2 16.61 -4.16 9.42
CA ASP A 2 15.52 -3.83 8.53
C ASP A 2 14.20 -3.97 9.31
N VAL A 3 13.68 -2.85 9.81
CA VAL A 3 12.54 -2.82 10.75
C VAL A 3 11.31 -3.50 10.15
N PHE A 4 11.12 -3.41 8.84
CA PHE A 4 10.00 -4.05 8.16
C PHE A 4 10.15 -5.57 8.07
N GLN A 5 11.37 -6.06 7.87
CA GLN A 5 11.65 -7.50 7.92
C GLN A 5 11.42 -8.06 9.33
N GLU A 6 11.89 -7.37 10.37
CA GLU A 6 11.72 -7.84 11.75
C GLU A 6 10.28 -7.81 12.25
N MET A 7 9.51 -6.80 11.88
CA MET A 7 8.15 -6.61 12.39
C MET A 7 7.08 -7.32 11.56
N TYR A 8 7.28 -7.39 10.24
CA TYR A 8 6.27 -7.82 9.29
C TYR A 8 6.72 -8.97 8.38
N GLY A 9 7.99 -9.39 8.45
CA GLY A 9 8.53 -10.46 7.61
C GLY A 9 8.61 -10.07 6.13
N VAL A 10 8.62 -8.77 5.83
CA VAL A 10 8.66 -8.22 4.48
C VAL A 10 10.12 -8.10 4.05
N GLU A 11 10.49 -8.76 2.95
CA GLU A 11 11.83 -8.61 2.39
C GLU A 11 12.02 -7.22 1.76
N PRO A 12 13.25 -6.69 1.69
CA PRO A 12 13.50 -5.36 1.15
C PRO A 12 12.96 -5.15 -0.27
N GLU A 13 12.98 -6.20 -1.09
CA GLU A 13 12.45 -6.19 -2.45
C GLU A 13 10.92 -6.12 -2.51
N GLU A 14 10.23 -6.59 -1.47
CA GLU A 14 8.76 -6.61 -1.35
C GLU A 14 8.22 -5.35 -0.65
N LEU A 15 9.10 -4.52 -0.09
CA LEU A 15 8.72 -3.35 0.72
C LEU A 15 7.84 -2.36 -0.05
N SER A 16 8.06 -2.22 -1.35
CA SER A 16 7.28 -1.30 -2.18
C SER A 16 5.84 -1.77 -2.34
N ASP A 17 5.64 -3.07 -2.60
CA ASP A 17 4.31 -3.67 -2.74
C ASP A 17 3.56 -3.64 -1.41
N PHE A 18 4.24 -3.96 -0.31
CA PHE A 18 3.68 -3.85 1.03
C PHE A 18 3.23 -2.41 1.36
N ALA A 19 4.03 -1.41 0.99
CA ALA A 19 3.68 -0.01 1.23
C ALA A 19 2.48 0.45 0.38
N ILE A 20 2.37 -0.04 -0.85
CA ILE A 20 1.23 0.21 -1.74
C ILE A 20 -0.05 -0.36 -1.13
N ASP A 21 -0.03 -1.62 -0.70
CA ASP A 21 -1.17 -2.30 -0.07
C ASP A 21 -1.62 -1.59 1.22
N CYS A 22 -0.67 -1.15 2.05
CA CYS A 22 -0.96 -0.39 3.26
C CYS A 22 -1.69 0.93 2.94
N CYS A 23 -1.25 1.64 1.90
CA CYS A 23 -1.90 2.89 1.46
C CYS A 23 -3.29 2.63 0.88
N GLN A 24 -3.47 1.58 0.09
CA GLN A 24 -4.77 1.20 -0.46
C GLN A 24 -5.76 0.85 0.66
N GLY A 25 -5.34 0.03 1.63
CA GLY A 25 -6.18 -0.32 2.79
C GLY A 25 -6.64 0.91 3.58
N LEU A 26 -5.76 1.90 3.77
CA LEU A 26 -6.13 3.15 4.43
C LEU A 26 -7.10 4.00 3.60
N ILE A 27 -6.91 4.08 2.28
CA ILE A 27 -7.83 4.79 1.38
C ILE A 27 -9.20 4.12 1.40
N GLU A 28 -9.25 2.79 1.38
CA GLU A 28 -10.49 2.01 1.49
C GLU A 28 -11.20 2.28 2.83
N GLU A 29 -10.47 2.29 3.95
CA GLU A 29 -11.06 2.54 5.28
C GLU A 29 -11.68 3.96 5.36
N VAL A 30 -11.05 4.96 4.76
CA VAL A 30 -11.48 6.37 4.85
C VAL A 30 -12.52 6.74 3.78
N TYR A 31 -12.34 6.30 2.54
CA TYR A 31 -13.12 6.73 1.37
C TYR A 31 -13.95 5.61 0.73
N GLY A 32 -13.65 4.35 1.04
CA GLY A 32 -14.24 3.17 0.43
C GLY A 32 -13.44 2.63 -0.76
N GLU A 33 -13.61 1.34 -1.03
CA GLU A 33 -12.89 0.58 -2.05
C GLU A 33 -13.07 1.18 -3.47
N GLN A 34 -14.28 1.64 -3.80
CA GLN A 34 -14.62 2.17 -5.13
C GLN A 34 -14.46 3.70 -5.23
N SER A 35 -13.77 4.32 -4.29
CA SER A 35 -13.59 5.77 -4.22
C SER A 35 -12.81 6.36 -5.40
N LEU A 36 -12.99 7.66 -5.65
CA LEU A 36 -12.20 8.39 -6.64
C LEU A 36 -10.73 8.48 -6.20
N GLU A 37 -10.50 8.50 -4.89
CA GLU A 37 -9.19 8.48 -4.25
C GLU A 37 -8.44 7.19 -4.58
N MET A 38 -9.08 6.03 -4.43
CA MET A 38 -8.50 4.74 -4.82
C MET A 38 -8.15 4.71 -6.31
N GLN A 39 -9.06 5.16 -7.17
CA GLN A 39 -8.83 5.21 -8.62
C GLN A 39 -7.67 6.13 -9.00
N ARG A 40 -7.54 7.29 -8.35
CA ARG A 40 -6.43 8.22 -8.56
C ARG A 40 -5.11 7.63 -8.08
N PHE A 41 -5.09 7.03 -6.90
CA PHE A 41 -3.90 6.41 -6.35
C PHE A 41 -3.39 5.29 -7.25
N ASN A 42 -4.26 4.35 -7.65
CA ASN A 42 -3.89 3.23 -8.52
C ASN A 42 -3.39 3.70 -9.90
N ARG A 43 -3.97 4.77 -10.45
CA ARG A 43 -3.48 5.38 -11.69
C ARG A 43 -2.05 5.89 -11.57
N GLU A 44 -1.70 6.60 -10.49
CA GLU A 44 -0.37 7.21 -10.33
C GLU A 44 0.72 6.18 -10.01
N ILE A 45 0.37 5.09 -9.33
CA ILE A 45 1.27 3.93 -9.12
C ILE A 45 1.45 3.13 -10.43
N CYS A 46 0.57 3.34 -11.42
CA CYS A 46 0.52 2.59 -12.68
C CYS A 46 0.22 1.09 -12.45
N LEU A 47 -0.70 0.81 -11.52
CA LEU A 47 -1.30 -0.52 -11.31
C LEU A 47 -2.27 -0.89 -12.43
#